data_AF-A0A0D0E5Y8-F1
#
_entry.id   AF-A0A0D0E5Y8-F1
#
_cell.length_a   1.000
_cell.length_b   1.000
_cell.length_c   1.000
_cell.angle_alpha   90.00
_cell.angle_beta   90.00
_cell.angle_gamma   90.00
#
_symmetry.space_group_name_H-M   'P 1'
#
loop_
_entity.id
_entity.type
_entity.pdbx_description
1 polymer ?
#
loop_
_entity_poly.entity_id
_entity_poly.type
_entity_poly.pdbx_seq_one_letter_code
_entity_poly.pdbx_strand_id
1 'polypeptide(L)'
;MVSRKKQAEDILTMMSEHCTVKFCHLDGKVDILKGHWCNECWTDEVFLSKNSKQKAFHIGSNSLCCQHVQSHYQLYKMQCARRKIREHHHAVPHDIVRAQQDAKKNTK
;
A
#
# COMPACT_ATOMS: atom_id res chain seq x y z
N MET A 1 -23.89 -2.31 15.33
CA MET A 1 -23.57 -0.99 14.74
C MET A 1 -22.08 -0.71 14.89
N VAL A 2 -21.31 -0.71 13.80
CA VAL A 2 -20.09 0.11 13.67
C VAL A 2 -20.01 0.51 12.20
N SER A 3 -20.38 1.75 11.90
CA SER A 3 -20.11 2.41 10.61
C SER A 3 -18.60 2.53 10.41
N ARG A 4 -17.96 1.48 9.89
CA ARG A 4 -16.61 1.58 9.36
C ARG A 4 -16.74 2.10 7.95
N LYS A 5 -16.33 3.35 7.72
CA LYS A 5 -15.96 3.85 6.38
C LYS A 5 -15.24 2.69 5.69
N LYS A 6 -15.79 2.15 4.59
CA LYS A 6 -15.18 1.03 3.88
C LYS A 6 -13.70 1.37 3.71
N GLN A 7 -12.82 0.69 4.44
CA GLN A 7 -11.41 0.74 4.11
C GLN A 7 -11.32 0.36 2.65
N ALA A 8 -10.43 1.01 1.92
CA ALA A 8 -10.19 0.69 0.53
C ALA A 8 -9.73 -0.78 0.47
N GLU A 9 -10.66 -1.69 0.17
CA GLU A 9 -10.47 -3.15 0.21
C GLU A 9 -9.32 -3.58 -0.72
N ASP A 10 -9.08 -2.77 -1.75
CA ASP A 10 -7.95 -2.88 -2.66
C ASP A 10 -6.61 -2.64 -1.95
N ILE A 11 -6.50 -1.68 -1.00
CA ILE A 11 -5.25 -1.43 -0.27
C ILE A 11 -4.89 -2.66 0.59
N LEU A 12 -5.88 -3.30 1.20
CA LEU A 12 -5.73 -4.53 1.98
C LEU A 12 -5.38 -5.77 1.13
N THR A 13 -5.26 -5.63 -0.20
CA THR A 13 -4.64 -6.68 -1.02
C THR A 13 -3.13 -6.70 -0.81
N MET A 14 -2.51 -5.52 -0.75
CA MET A 14 -1.06 -5.35 -0.64
C MET A 14 -0.59 -5.09 0.79
N MET A 15 -1.46 -4.50 1.61
CA MET A 15 -1.18 -4.12 2.98
C MET A 15 -1.85 -5.08 3.96
N SER A 16 -1.23 -5.29 5.11
CA SER A 16 -1.84 -6.00 6.23
C SER A 16 -3.04 -5.23 6.77
N GLU A 17 -3.82 -5.88 7.64
CA GLU A 17 -4.74 -5.17 8.50
C GLU A 17 -4.00 -4.15 9.39
N HIS A 18 -4.74 -3.15 9.86
CA HIS A 18 -4.21 -2.10 10.70
C HIS A 18 -3.82 -2.67 12.06
N CYS A 19 -2.53 -2.61 12.41
CA CYS A 19 -1.98 -3.19 13.62
C CYS A 19 -1.16 -2.17 14.40
N THR A 20 -0.93 -2.47 15.69
CA THR A 20 -0.04 -1.70 16.55
C THR A 20 1.24 -2.50 16.77
N VAL A 21 2.38 -1.87 16.51
CA VAL A 21 3.70 -2.50 16.59
C VAL A 21 4.55 -1.71 17.57
N LYS A 22 5.29 -2.45 18.41
CA LYS A 22 6.29 -1.90 19.32
C LYS A 22 7.67 -2.09 18.70
N PHE A 23 8.34 -1.00 18.35
CA PHE A 23 9.71 -0.98 17.90
C PHE A 23 10.63 -0.68 19.09
N CYS A 24 11.52 -1.62 19.42
CA CYS A 24 12.53 -1.44 20.45
C CYS A 24 13.86 -1.08 19.78
N HIS A 25 14.43 0.06 20.14
CA HIS A 25 15.72 0.53 19.64
C HIS A 25 16.84 0.13 20.61
N LEU A 26 18.07 0.02 20.10
CA LEU A 26 19.25 -0.36 20.90
C LEU A 26 19.55 0.62 22.04
N ASP A 27 19.17 1.90 21.87
CA ASP A 27 19.27 2.97 22.87
C ASP A 27 18.27 2.80 24.04
N GLY A 28 17.43 1.77 24.02
CA GLY A 28 16.36 1.55 25.00
C GLY A 28 15.09 2.33 24.70
N LYS A 29 15.10 3.22 23.70
CA LYS A 29 13.90 3.90 23.20
C LYS A 29 12.90 2.89 22.64
N VAL A 30 11.63 3.09 22.97
CA VAL A 30 10.50 2.32 22.47
C VAL A 30 9.56 3.24 21.70
N ASP A 31 9.30 2.91 20.44
CA ASP A 31 8.28 3.58 19.62
C ASP A 31 7.08 2.62 19.42
N ILE A 32 5.89 3.06 19.81
CA ILE A 32 4.65 2.30 19.60
C ILE A 32 3.88 2.97 18.47
N LEU A 33 3.79 2.30 17.34
CA LEU A 33 3.26 2.86 16.10
C LEU A 33 2.03 2.07 15.65
N LYS A 34 1.06 2.76 15.06
CA LYS A 34 -0.16 2.17 14.53
C LYS A 34 -0.22 2.38 13.02
N GLY A 35 -0.37 1.30 12.26
CA GLY A 35 -0.18 1.35 10.82
C GLY A 35 -0.38 0.00 10.15
N HIS A 36 0.15 -0.12 8.94
CA HIS A 36 0.01 -1.29 8.08
C HIS A 36 1.38 -1.80 7.66
N TRP A 37 1.53 -3.12 7.55
CA TRP A 37 2.67 -3.72 6.89
C TRP A 37 2.42 -3.77 5.39
N CYS A 38 3.41 -3.39 4.58
CA CYS A 38 3.42 -3.80 3.19
C CYS A 38 3.86 -5.27 3.13
N ASN A 39 3.00 -6.14 2.60
CA ASN A 39 3.29 -7.58 2.57
C ASN A 39 4.55 -7.88 1.74
N GLU A 40 4.74 -7.18 0.62
CA GLU A 40 5.90 -7.36 -0.26
C GLU A 40 7.20 -6.90 0.39
N CYS A 41 7.22 -5.68 0.94
CA CYS A 41 8.42 -5.15 1.59
C CYS A 41 8.77 -5.88 2.88
N TRP A 42 7.78 -6.44 3.58
CA TRP A 42 8.00 -7.21 4.80
C TRP A 42 8.60 -8.60 4.51
N THR A 43 8.30 -9.19 3.35
CA THR A 43 8.84 -10.52 2.98
C THR A 43 10.13 -10.46 2.18
N ASP A 44 10.52 -9.28 1.65
CA ASP A 44 11.72 -9.12 0.84
C ASP A 44 12.98 -8.95 1.71
N GLU A 45 13.78 -10.02 1.83
CA GLU A 45 15.00 -10.03 2.65
C GLU A 45 16.07 -9.06 2.13
N VAL A 46 16.13 -8.80 0.82
CA VAL A 46 17.07 -7.85 0.22
C VAL A 46 16.69 -6.41 0.59
N PHE A 47 15.40 -6.12 0.61
CA PHE A 47 14.86 -4.86 1.07
C PHE A 47 15.11 -4.68 2.56
N LEU A 48 14.84 -5.70 3.39
CA LEU A 48 15.03 -5.66 4.84
C LEU A 48 16.51 -5.66 5.29
N SER A 49 17.44 -6.10 4.45
CA SER A 49 18.88 -5.97 4.72
C SER A 49 19.39 -4.58 4.37
N LYS A 50 18.87 -3.96 3.30
CA LYS A 50 19.20 -2.58 2.90
C LYS A 50 18.46 -1.52 3.72
N ASN A 51 17.28 -1.86 4.24
CA ASN A 51 16.37 -0.97 4.96
C ASN A 51 15.97 -1.60 6.29
N SER A 52 15.67 -0.79 7.30
CA SER A 52 15.12 -1.34 8.54
C SER A 52 13.72 -1.92 8.33
N LYS A 53 13.33 -2.92 9.13
CA LYS A 53 11.94 -3.44 9.18
C LYS A 53 10.92 -2.32 9.37
N GLN A 54 11.26 -1.28 10.11
CA GLN A 54 10.41 -0.11 10.30
C GLN A 54 10.01 0.58 8.98
N LYS A 55 10.85 0.53 7.93
CA LYS A 55 10.51 1.10 6.62
C LYS A 55 9.46 0.30 5.83
N ALA A 56 9.25 -0.98 6.17
CA ALA A 56 8.14 -1.77 5.61
C ALA A 56 6.80 -1.50 6.35
N PHE A 57 6.85 -0.72 7.44
CA PHE A 57 5.68 -0.33 8.23
C PHE A 57 5.22 1.08 7.85
N HIS A 58 4.02 1.18 7.31
CA HIS A 58 3.43 2.44 6.87
C HIS A 58 2.44 2.96 7.90
N ILE A 59 2.77 4.14 8.43
CA ILE A 59 1.95 4.87 9.41
C ILE A 59 1.22 5.98 8.67
N GLY A 60 -0.07 6.14 8.95
CA GLY A 60 -0.83 7.29 8.49
C GLY A 60 -2.04 6.92 7.64
N SER A 61 -2.43 7.84 6.77
CA SER A 61 -3.68 7.76 6.01
C SER A 61 -3.57 6.84 4.79
N ASN A 62 -4.73 6.40 4.29
CA ASN A 62 -4.83 5.61 3.07
C ASN A 62 -4.09 6.24 1.88
N SER A 63 -3.96 7.56 1.80
CA SER A 63 -3.25 8.24 0.72
C SER A 63 -1.75 7.91 0.70
N LEU A 64 -1.10 7.83 1.87
CA LEU A 64 0.30 7.42 1.96
C LEU A 64 0.48 5.94 1.60
N CYS A 65 -0.45 5.09 2.03
CA CYS A 65 -0.47 3.68 1.63
C CYS A 65 -0.66 3.54 0.11
N CYS A 66 -1.58 4.30 -0.49
CA CYS A 66 -1.78 4.32 -1.95
C CYS A 66 -0.51 4.71 -2.69
N GLN A 67 0.19 5.75 -2.21
CA GLN A 67 1.44 6.18 -2.83
C GLN A 67 2.52 5.09 -2.78
N HIS A 68 2.63 4.37 -1.65
CA HIS A 68 3.54 3.23 -1.58
C HIS A 68 3.10 2.07 -2.49
N VAL A 69 1.81 1.76 -2.54
CA VAL A 69 1.25 0.72 -3.41
C VAL A 69 1.51 1.01 -4.90
N GLN A 70 1.60 2.28 -5.32
CA GLN A 70 2.01 2.63 -6.68
C GLN A 70 3.39 2.07 -7.05
N SER A 71 4.34 1.99 -6.10
CA SER A 71 5.65 1.36 -6.33
C SER A 71 5.55 -0.14 -6.59
N HIS A 72 4.46 -0.77 -6.15
CA HIS A 72 4.14 -2.19 -6.37
C HIS A 72 2.96 -2.38 -7.34
N TYR A 73 2.71 -1.41 -8.22
CA TYR A 73 1.46 -1.34 -8.98
C TYR A 73 1.13 -2.60 -9.79
N GLN A 74 2.13 -3.26 -10.40
CA GLN A 74 1.88 -4.47 -11.20
C GLN A 74 1.30 -5.60 -10.35
N LEU A 75 1.84 -5.80 -9.15
CA LEU A 75 1.33 -6.80 -8.23
C LEU A 75 -0.04 -6.40 -7.69
N TYR A 76 -0.19 -5.13 -7.29
CA TYR A 76 -1.47 -4.58 -6.84
C TYR A 76 -2.59 -4.80 -7.86
N LYS A 77 -2.33 -4.47 -9.13
CA LYS A 77 -3.27 -4.67 -10.24
C LYS A 77 -3.65 -6.14 -10.40
N MET A 78 -2.67 -7.04 -10.36
CA MET A 78 -2.90 -8.49 -10.44
C MET A 78 -3.77 -8.98 -9.28
N GLN A 79 -3.50 -8.52 -8.05
CA GLN A 79 -4.27 -8.93 -6.88
C GLN A 79 -5.69 -8.36 -6.89
N CYS A 80 -5.87 -7.11 -7.31
CA CYS A 80 -7.19 -6.50 -7.50
C CYS A 80 -8.01 -7.27 -8.54
N ALA A 81 -7.41 -7.61 -9.69
CA ALA A 81 -8.07 -8.42 -10.72
C ALA A 81 -8.47 -9.81 -10.20
N ARG A 82 -7.55 -10.50 -9.50
CA ARG A 82 -7.81 -11.82 -8.90
C ARG A 82 -8.98 -11.80 -7.92
N ARG A 83 -9.08 -10.74 -7.12
CA ARG A 83 -10.16 -10.55 -6.13
C ARG A 83 -11.41 -9.89 -6.71
N LYS A 84 -11.42 -9.53 -7.99
CA LYS A 84 -12.51 -8.77 -8.66
C LYS A 84 -12.83 -7.44 -7.95
N ILE A 85 -11.81 -6.81 -7.40
CA ILE A 85 -11.90 -5.50 -6.74
C ILE A 85 -11.48 -4.42 -7.73
N ARG A 86 -12.20 -3.29 -7.73
CA ARG A 86 -11.83 -2.13 -8.54
C ARG A 86 -10.62 -1.43 -7.93
N GLU A 87 -9.62 -1.16 -8.76
CA GLU A 87 -8.44 -0.39 -8.37
C GLU A 87 -8.82 1.01 -7.90
N HIS A 88 -8.20 1.48 -6.82
CA HIS A 88 -8.40 2.80 -6.28
C HIS A 88 -7.67 3.83 -7.16
N HIS A 89 -8.36 4.88 -7.60
CA HIS A 89 -7.79 5.84 -8.56
C HIS A 89 -6.48 6.49 -8.07
N HIS A 90 -6.33 6.74 -6.76
CA HIS A 90 -5.07 7.23 -6.18
C HIS A 90 -3.93 6.19 -6.11
N ALA A 91 -4.20 4.90 -6.29
CA ALA A 91 -3.16 3.86 -6.35
C ALA A 91 -2.71 3.56 -7.78
N VAL A 92 -3.39 4.14 -8.79
CA VAL A 92 -3.02 3.99 -10.20
C VAL A 92 -1.96 5.04 -10.58
N PRO A 93 -0.79 4.64 -11.13
CA PRO A 93 0.23 5.55 -11.62
C PRO A 93 -0.29 6.52 -12.67
N HIS A 94 0.17 7.77 -12.62
CA HIS A 94 -0.29 8.84 -13.51
C HIS A 94 -0.05 8.54 -15.00
N ASP A 95 1.05 7.89 -15.35
CA ASP A 95 1.36 7.53 -16.75
C ASP A 95 0.29 6.61 -17.35
N ILE A 96 -0.21 5.68 -16.54
CA ILE A 96 -1.27 4.75 -16.95
C ILE A 96 -2.60 5.48 -17.09
N VAL A 97 -2.92 6.38 -16.15
CA VAL A 97 -4.12 7.22 -16.23
C VAL A 97 -4.08 8.09 -17.50
N ARG A 98 -2.93 8.69 -17.80
CA ARG A 98 -2.74 9.54 -18.98
C ARG A 98 -2.91 8.75 -20.27
N ALA A 99 -2.24 7.60 -20.40
CA ALA A 99 -2.37 6.72 -21.57
C ALA A 99 -3.82 6.29 -21.82
N GLN A 100 -4.58 5.98 -20.77
CA GLN A 100 -6.01 5.64 -20.89
C GLN A 100 -6.87 6.83 -21.35
N GLN A 101 -6.54 8.05 -20.92
CA GLN A 101 -7.26 9.25 -21.34
C GLN A 101 -6.98 9.58 -22.81
N ASP A 102 -5.73 9.47 -23.25
CA ASP A 102 -5.34 9.78 -24.63
C ASP A 102 -5.91 8.75 -25.62
N ALA A 103 -5.93 7.46 -25.25
CA ALA A 103 -6.63 6.44 -26.04
C ALA A 103 -8.13 6.73 -26.21
N LYS A 104 -8.80 7.22 -25.16
CA LYS A 104 -10.21 7.62 -25.22
C LYS A 104 -10.45 8.84 -26.10
N LYS A 105 -9.52 9.79 -26.13
CA LYS A 105 -9.60 10.98 -27.00
C LYS A 105 -9.40 10.63 -28.47
N ASN A 106 -8.54 9.65 -28.78
CA ASN A 106 -8.25 9.25 -30.17
C ASN A 106 -9.30 8.29 -30.78
N THR A 107 -10.29 7.86 -29.98
CA THR A 107 -11.40 7.00 -30.45
C THR A 107 -12.68 7.82 -30.70
N LYS A 108 -12.62 9.14 -30.57
CA LYS A 108 -13.76 10.06 -30.69
C LYS A 108 -13.57 11.00 -31.88
#